data_AF-A0A4S3J640-F1
#
_entry.id   AF-A0A4S3J640-F1
#
_cell.length_a   1.000
_cell.length_b   1.000
_cell.length_c   1.000
_cell.angle_alpha   90.00
_cell.angle_beta   90.00
_cell.angle_gamma   90.00
#
_symmetry.space_group_name_H-M   'P 1'
#
loop_
_entity.id
_entity.type
_entity.pdbx_description
1 polymer ?
#
loop_
_entity_poly.entity_id
_entity_poly.type
_entity_poly.pdbx_seq_one_letter_code
_entity_poly.pdbx_strand_id
1 'polypeptide(L)'
;MVMMFDNIPKISSLLAGATVVFALGFVLLFPQWLRRAAFPPNAPKEVTEGSLFTGRLKFFSDRHKFYFQCKALSRSGNFSQYLGNHQVVGLSGLDGRRTFYEAKEMDVEEGYNLFFVTNPSLRGPAKLPINIPSYRFQTDLIRAMRTENLKKRLPFMLRSTAASINRLIDHAVPVRVIDPFEELDLAGDSNNAVV
;
A
#
# COMPACT_ATOMS: atom_id res chain seq x y z
N MET A 1 -42.99 -42.32 6.92
CA MET A 1 -42.06 -41.58 7.80
C MET A 1 -41.00 -42.54 8.35
N VAL A 2 -40.09 -43.07 7.51
CA VAL A 2 -39.03 -44.03 7.95
C VAL A 2 -37.68 -43.80 7.25
N MET A 3 -37.59 -42.99 6.18
CA MET A 3 -36.32 -42.82 5.43
C MET A 3 -35.29 -41.85 6.05
N MET A 4 -35.51 -41.34 7.27
CA MET A 4 -34.65 -40.28 7.84
C MET A 4 -33.58 -40.80 8.81
N PHE A 5 -33.71 -42.03 9.34
CA PHE A 5 -32.79 -42.57 10.36
C PHE A 5 -31.62 -43.41 9.77
N ASP A 6 -31.75 -43.98 8.57
CA ASP A 6 -30.71 -44.81 7.95
C ASP A 6 -29.53 -44.01 7.36
N ASN A 7 -29.69 -42.69 7.19
CA ASN A 7 -28.63 -41.83 6.65
C ASN A 7 -27.70 -41.24 7.72
N ILE A 8 -28.08 -41.31 9.00
CA ILE A 8 -27.29 -40.78 10.12
C ILE A 8 -25.87 -41.38 10.20
N PRO A 9 -25.65 -42.71 10.09
CA PRO A 9 -24.30 -43.29 10.13
C PRO A 9 -23.47 -43.01 8.86
N LYS A 10 -24.12 -42.77 7.72
CA LYS A 10 -23.44 -42.36 6.48
C LYS A 10 -22.98 -40.92 6.53
N ILE A 11 -23.78 -40.03 7.12
CA ILE A 11 -23.41 -38.61 7.29
C ILE A 11 -22.25 -38.47 8.28
N SER A 12 -22.27 -39.22 9.39
CA SER A 12 -21.19 -39.16 10.39
C SER A 12 -19.84 -39.66 9.86
N SER A 13 -19.84 -40.75 9.08
CA SER A 13 -18.62 -41.27 8.43
C SER A 13 -18.09 -40.34 7.34
N LEU A 14 -18.97 -39.65 6.61
CA LEU A 14 -18.59 -38.66 5.60
C LEU A 14 -18.01 -37.38 6.23
N LEU A 15 -18.56 -36.93 7.36
CA LEU A 15 -18.01 -35.83 8.16
C LEU A 15 -16.65 -36.19 8.78
N ALA A 16 -16.49 -37.42 9.27
CA ALA A 16 -15.21 -37.93 9.76
C ALA A 16 -14.15 -38.01 8.64
N GLY A 17 -14.53 -38.48 7.44
CA GLY A 17 -13.65 -38.46 6.27
C GLY A 17 -13.23 -37.05 5.86
N ALA A 18 -14.18 -36.11 5.80
CA ALA A 18 -13.91 -34.72 5.43
C ALA A 18 -12.98 -34.01 6.44
N THR A 19 -13.17 -34.24 7.73
CA THR A 19 -12.30 -33.67 8.78
C THR A 19 -10.88 -34.22 8.73
N VAL A 20 -10.71 -35.52 8.45
CA VAL A 20 -9.38 -36.12 8.28
C VAL A 20 -8.67 -35.55 7.05
N VAL A 21 -9.36 -35.43 5.91
CA VAL A 21 -8.78 -34.83 4.69
C VAL A 21 -8.41 -33.37 4.92
N PHE A 22 -9.26 -32.60 5.60
CA PHE A 22 -8.97 -31.20 5.93
C PHE A 22 -7.78 -31.08 6.88
N ALA A 23 -7.72 -31.90 7.93
CA ALA A 23 -6.60 -31.92 8.87
C ALA A 23 -5.29 -32.31 8.19
N LEU A 24 -5.31 -33.32 7.30
CA LEU A 24 -4.13 -33.74 6.54
C LEU A 24 -3.67 -32.63 5.58
N GLY A 25 -4.62 -32.02 4.85
CA GLY A 25 -4.35 -30.89 3.96
C GLY A 25 -3.78 -29.70 4.73
N PHE A 26 -4.34 -29.39 5.90
CA PHE A 26 -3.82 -28.33 6.76
C PHE A 26 -2.40 -28.65 7.23
N VAL A 27 -2.14 -29.84 7.78
CA VAL A 27 -0.81 -30.22 8.28
C VAL A 27 0.25 -30.21 7.17
N LEU A 28 -0.10 -30.59 5.94
CA LEU A 28 0.85 -30.65 4.82
C LEU A 28 1.04 -29.31 4.12
N LEU A 29 -0.03 -28.55 3.90
CA LEU A 29 0.00 -27.30 3.12
C LEU A 29 0.27 -26.07 3.99
N PHE A 30 -0.16 -26.06 5.25
CA PHE A 30 0.05 -24.92 6.15
C PHE A 30 1.53 -24.60 6.38
N PRO A 31 2.44 -25.58 6.58
CA PRO A 31 3.87 -25.30 6.66
C PRO A 31 4.43 -24.76 5.35
N GLN A 32 3.95 -25.23 4.20
CA GLN A 32 4.37 -24.72 2.90
C GLN A 32 3.91 -23.28 2.67
N TRP A 33 2.72 -22.94 3.15
CA TRP A 33 2.20 -21.58 3.13
C TRP A 33 2.98 -20.62 4.05
N LEU A 34 3.55 -21.16 5.15
CA LEU A 34 4.42 -20.40 6.06
C LEU A 34 5.88 -20.31 5.60
N ARG A 35 6.33 -21.14 4.65
CA ARG A 35 7.69 -21.07 4.11
C ARG A 35 7.88 -19.78 3.33
N ARG A 36 9.00 -19.12 3.59
CA ARG A 36 9.39 -17.86 2.97
C ARG A 36 10.79 -18.01 2.41
N ALA A 37 11.04 -17.32 1.30
CA ALA A 37 12.41 -17.14 0.84
C ALA A 37 13.20 -16.38 1.91
N ALA A 38 14.43 -16.81 2.19
CA ALA A 38 15.34 -16.07 3.06
C ALA A 38 15.84 -14.80 2.36
N PHE A 39 16.08 -13.73 3.13
CA PHE A 39 16.68 -12.52 2.57
C PHE A 39 18.05 -12.82 1.95
N PRO A 40 18.41 -12.16 0.83
CA PRO A 40 19.74 -12.30 0.27
C PRO A 40 20.81 -11.81 1.28
N PRO A 41 22.03 -12.34 1.22
CA PRO A 41 23.07 -12.10 2.24
C PRO A 41 23.49 -10.63 2.36
N ASN A 42 23.29 -9.83 1.31
CA ASN A 42 23.61 -8.41 1.28
C ASN A 42 22.41 -7.51 1.66
N ALA A 43 21.29 -8.10 2.08
CA ALA A 43 20.12 -7.32 2.49
C ALA A 43 20.39 -6.54 3.79
N PRO A 44 19.75 -5.37 3.97
CA PRO A 44 19.75 -4.69 5.26
C PRO A 44 19.25 -5.61 6.37
N LYS A 45 19.64 -5.32 7.62
CA LYS A 45 19.26 -6.14 8.77
C LYS A 45 17.75 -6.31 8.85
N GLU A 46 17.30 -7.55 9.01
CA GLU A 46 15.89 -7.84 9.26
C GLU A 46 15.49 -7.33 10.64
N VAL A 47 14.41 -6.55 10.70
CA VAL A 47 13.84 -6.08 11.96
C VAL A 47 12.75 -7.05 12.38
N THR A 48 13.11 -7.95 13.28
CA THR A 48 12.21 -8.96 13.87
C THR A 48 11.59 -8.44 15.18
N GLU A 49 11.18 -7.17 15.24
CA GLU A 49 10.42 -6.69 16.39
C GLU A 49 9.01 -7.27 16.36
N GLY A 50 8.78 -8.30 17.18
CA GLY A 50 7.50 -8.94 17.37
C GLY A 50 7.40 -10.29 16.66
N SER A 51 6.64 -11.22 17.25
CA SER A 51 6.31 -12.49 16.62
C SER A 51 5.69 -12.26 15.23
N LEU A 52 5.62 -13.32 14.41
CA LEU A 52 5.06 -13.30 13.03
C LEU A 52 3.74 -12.51 12.87
N PHE A 53 3.01 -12.28 13.97
CA PHE A 53 1.74 -11.57 14.01
C PHE A 53 1.85 -10.13 14.52
N THR A 54 2.57 -9.85 15.61
CA THR A 54 2.47 -8.54 16.28
C THR A 54 3.24 -7.42 15.58
N GLY A 55 4.45 -7.70 15.07
CA GLY A 55 5.24 -6.70 14.33
C GLY A 55 4.58 -6.28 13.02
N ARG A 56 3.91 -7.23 12.35
CA ARG A 56 3.26 -7.00 11.05
C ARG A 56 1.93 -6.29 11.18
N LEU A 57 1.16 -6.57 12.23
CA LEU A 57 -0.06 -5.81 12.50
C LEU A 57 0.24 -4.35 12.82
N LYS A 58 1.38 -4.09 13.48
CA LYS A 58 1.84 -2.72 13.74
C LYS A 58 2.18 -1.95 12.47
N PHE A 59 2.71 -2.64 11.44
CA PHE A 59 2.85 -2.04 10.13
C PHE A 59 1.50 -1.59 9.55
N PHE A 60 0.39 -2.29 9.80
CA PHE A 60 -0.92 -1.86 9.28
C PHE A 60 -1.65 -0.85 10.18
N SER A 61 -1.47 -0.91 11.50
CA SER A 61 -2.15 -0.02 12.44
C SER A 61 -1.46 1.33 12.64
N ASP A 62 -0.12 1.36 12.67
CA ASP A 62 0.67 2.56 12.89
C ASP A 62 1.95 2.52 12.04
N ARG A 63 1.76 2.64 10.71
CA ARG A 63 2.83 2.66 9.69
C ARG A 63 3.94 3.63 10.05
N HIS A 64 3.57 4.82 10.51
CA HIS A 64 4.51 5.90 10.79
C HIS A 64 5.43 5.52 11.95
N LYS A 65 4.87 5.20 13.12
CA LYS A 65 5.69 4.83 14.29
C LYS A 65 6.51 3.58 14.03
N PHE A 66 5.92 2.58 13.38
CA PHE A 66 6.61 1.36 12.99
C PHE A 66 7.85 1.66 12.14
N TYR A 67 7.72 2.47 11.09
CA TYR A 67 8.83 2.80 10.21
C TYR A 67 9.96 3.53 10.94
N PHE A 68 9.64 4.53 11.77
CA PHE A 68 10.65 5.29 12.52
C PHE A 68 11.36 4.43 13.58
N GLN A 69 10.65 3.49 14.21
CA GLN A 69 11.24 2.52 15.12
C GLN A 69 12.24 1.61 14.38
N CYS A 70 11.83 1.02 13.25
CA CYS A 70 12.71 0.15 12.46
C CYS A 70 13.94 0.91 11.93
N LYS A 71 13.75 2.16 11.50
CA LYS A 71 14.85 3.04 11.09
C LYS A 71 15.83 3.28 12.23
N ALA A 72 15.36 3.56 13.43
CA ALA A 72 16.22 3.82 14.61
C ALA A 72 17.02 2.58 15.04
N LEU A 73 16.47 1.38 14.84
CA LEU A 73 17.13 0.10 15.15
C LEU A 73 18.18 -0.29 14.10
N SER A 74 18.12 0.30 12.91
CA SER A 74 19.08 0.03 11.84
C SER A 74 20.26 0.99 11.88
N ARG A 75 21.47 0.43 11.76
CA ARG A 75 22.71 1.22 11.69
C ARG A 75 22.77 2.12 10.45
N SER A 76 22.23 1.68 9.32
CA SER A 76 22.18 2.47 8.08
C SER A 76 20.89 3.28 7.95
N GLY A 77 19.91 3.04 8.82
CA GLY A 77 18.54 3.50 8.66
C GLY A 77 17.72 2.69 7.64
N ASN A 78 18.33 1.76 6.90
CA ASN A 78 17.62 0.83 6.00
C ASN A 78 17.37 -0.49 6.72
N PHE A 79 16.22 -1.11 6.52
CA PHE A 79 15.85 -2.34 7.22
C PHE A 79 15.09 -3.30 6.33
N SER A 80 15.13 -4.58 6.67
CA SER A 80 14.39 -5.63 5.96
C SER A 80 13.21 -6.12 6.80
N GLN A 81 12.10 -6.45 6.14
CA GLN A 81 10.91 -7.00 6.78
C GLN A 81 10.12 -7.88 5.82
N TYR A 82 9.36 -8.83 6.37
CA TYR A 82 8.39 -9.56 5.55
C TYR A 82 7.00 -8.96 5.63
N LEU A 83 6.39 -8.75 4.47
CA LEU A 83 4.98 -8.42 4.30
C LEU A 83 4.25 -9.59 3.64
N GLY A 84 3.48 -10.36 4.40
CA GLY A 84 2.97 -11.65 3.91
C GLY A 84 4.14 -12.55 3.49
N ASN A 85 4.15 -13.00 2.24
CA ASN A 85 5.24 -13.79 1.65
C ASN A 85 6.25 -12.95 0.86
N HIS A 86 6.09 -11.62 0.83
CA HIS A 86 6.98 -10.71 0.13
C HIS A 86 8.09 -10.21 1.05
N GLN A 87 9.30 -10.14 0.50
CA GLN A 87 10.44 -9.48 1.11
C GLN A 87 10.37 -7.99 0.79
N VAL A 88 10.37 -7.15 1.82
CA VAL A 88 10.27 -5.70 1.69
C VAL A 88 11.46 -5.07 2.38
N VAL A 89 12.03 -4.04 1.75
CA VAL A 89 13.12 -3.25 2.30
C VAL A 89 12.63 -1.83 2.56
N GLY A 90 12.73 -1.39 3.81
CA GLY A 90 12.57 0.00 4.19
C GLY A 90 13.83 0.78 3.84
N LEU A 91 13.70 1.76 2.95
CA LEU A 91 14.78 2.66 2.56
C LEU A 91 14.64 3.99 3.28
N SER A 92 15.75 4.56 3.76
CA SER A 92 15.80 5.88 4.38
C SER A 92 17.09 6.62 4.03
N GLY A 93 17.11 7.93 4.33
CA GLY A 93 18.25 8.79 4.03
C GLY A 93 18.33 9.20 2.56
N LEU A 94 19.40 9.91 2.22
CA LEU A 94 19.62 10.45 0.88
C LEU A 94 19.80 9.32 -0.14
N ASP A 95 20.61 8.32 0.19
CA ASP A 95 20.91 7.20 -0.70
C ASP A 95 19.68 6.31 -0.90
N GLY A 96 18.93 6.02 0.17
CA GLY A 96 17.67 5.29 0.07
C GLY A 96 16.66 5.99 -0.83
N ARG A 97 16.52 7.31 -0.68
CA ARG A 97 15.68 8.13 -1.57
C ARG A 97 16.15 8.07 -3.01
N ARG A 98 17.45 8.19 -3.23
CA ARG A 98 18.06 8.12 -4.57
C ARG A 98 17.77 6.78 -5.22
N THR A 99 18.00 5.67 -4.52
CA THR A 99 17.69 4.33 -5.00
C THR A 99 16.22 4.18 -5.35
N PHE A 100 15.30 4.66 -4.50
CA PHE A 100 13.86 4.55 -4.77
C PHE A 100 13.43 5.27 -6.05
N TYR A 101 13.97 6.46 -6.33
CA TYR A 101 13.55 7.27 -7.48
C TYR A 101 14.37 7.04 -8.75
N GLU A 102 15.66 6.73 -8.64
CA GLU A 102 16.57 6.68 -9.80
C GLU A 102 16.87 5.26 -10.30
N ALA A 103 16.70 4.22 -9.47
CA ALA A 103 16.94 2.85 -9.90
C ALA A 103 15.84 2.40 -10.89
N LYS A 104 16.26 1.85 -12.03
CA LYS A 104 15.33 1.41 -13.09
C LYS A 104 14.51 0.19 -12.66
N GLU A 105 15.05 -0.57 -11.70
CA GLU A 105 14.45 -1.77 -11.13
C GLU A 105 13.33 -1.44 -10.13
N MET A 106 13.18 -0.17 -9.74
CA MET A 106 12.14 0.28 -8.81
C MET A 106 10.91 0.76 -9.57
N ASP A 107 9.88 -0.08 -9.65
CA ASP A 107 8.59 0.26 -10.24
C ASP A 107 7.55 0.60 -9.15
N VAL A 108 7.07 1.84 -9.17
CA VAL A 108 6.08 2.36 -8.20
C VAL A 108 4.72 1.68 -8.36
N GLU A 109 4.31 1.35 -9.58
CA GLU A 109 3.04 0.68 -9.87
C GLU A 109 3.04 -0.76 -9.34
N GLU A 110 4.13 -1.49 -9.59
CA GLU A 110 4.29 -2.86 -9.06
C GLU A 110 4.30 -2.85 -7.52
N GLY A 111 5.03 -1.89 -6.91
CA GLY A 111 5.02 -1.69 -5.46
C GLY A 111 3.65 -1.32 -4.90
N TYR A 112 2.86 -0.50 -5.62
CA TYR A 112 1.52 -0.08 -5.20
C TYR A 112 0.52 -1.24 -5.23
N ASN A 113 0.58 -2.09 -6.27
CA ASN A 113 -0.29 -3.27 -6.41
C ASN A 113 -0.13 -4.27 -5.24
N LEU A 114 1.05 -4.33 -4.62
CA LEU A 114 1.30 -5.19 -3.46
C LEU A 114 0.46 -4.78 -2.23
N PHE A 115 0.19 -3.49 -2.04
CA PHE A 115 -0.52 -2.98 -0.85
C PHE A 115 -2.02 -2.85 -1.02
N PHE A 116 -2.51 -2.79 -2.26
CA PHE A 116 -3.92 -2.51 -2.56
C PHE A 116 -4.49 -3.55 -3.51
N VAL A 117 -4.84 -4.70 -2.93
CA VAL A 117 -5.40 -5.88 -3.63
C VAL A 117 -6.75 -5.60 -4.28
N THR A 118 -7.46 -4.54 -3.85
CA THR A 118 -8.79 -4.15 -4.36
C THR A 118 -8.73 -3.15 -5.51
N ASN A 119 -7.55 -2.70 -5.95
CA ASN A 119 -7.49 -1.89 -7.16
C ASN A 119 -7.87 -2.78 -8.33
N PRO A 120 -8.86 -2.39 -9.16
CA PRO A 120 -9.12 -3.09 -10.41
C PRO A 120 -7.79 -3.11 -11.14
N SER A 121 -7.26 -4.33 -11.30
CA SER A 121 -5.93 -4.57 -11.82
C SER A 121 -5.68 -3.68 -13.04
N LEU A 122 -4.60 -2.91 -13.03
CA LEU A 122 -4.02 -2.34 -14.26
C LEU A 122 -3.62 -3.43 -15.28
N ARG A 123 -3.72 -4.72 -14.87
CA ARG A 123 -3.62 -5.94 -15.68
C ARG A 123 -4.95 -6.47 -16.25
N GLY A 124 -6.08 -5.80 -16.03
CA GLY A 124 -7.36 -6.12 -16.68
C GLY A 124 -7.57 -5.26 -17.94
N PRO A 125 -8.41 -5.67 -18.90
CA PRO A 125 -8.68 -4.90 -20.13
C PRO A 125 -9.32 -3.52 -19.87
N ALA A 126 -9.75 -3.23 -18.64
CA ALA A 126 -10.16 -1.92 -18.21
C ALA A 126 -8.94 -1.04 -17.88
N LYS A 127 -8.28 -0.55 -18.92
CA LYS A 127 -7.40 0.61 -18.81
C LYS A 127 -8.18 1.73 -18.12
N LEU A 128 -7.68 2.24 -17.00
CA LEU A 128 -7.94 3.65 -16.66
C LEU A 128 -7.66 4.45 -17.94
N PRO A 129 -8.48 5.46 -18.31
CA PRO A 129 -8.35 6.20 -19.57
C PRO A 129 -7.01 6.94 -19.73
N ILE A 130 -6.13 6.84 -18.73
CA ILE A 130 -4.80 7.40 -18.66
C ILE A 130 -3.80 6.25 -18.70
N ASN A 131 -3.48 5.78 -19.91
CA ASN A 131 -2.43 4.80 -20.15
C ASN A 131 -1.05 5.50 -20.09
N ILE A 132 -0.73 6.13 -18.95
CA ILE A 132 0.61 6.67 -18.68
C ILE A 132 1.44 5.51 -18.15
N PRO A 133 2.46 5.05 -18.89
CA PRO A 133 3.40 4.06 -18.37
C PRO A 133 3.97 4.50 -17.01
N SER A 134 4.04 3.60 -16.03
CA SER A 134 4.58 3.84 -14.67
C SER A 134 5.89 4.65 -14.67
N TYR A 135 6.81 4.31 -15.58
CA TYR A 135 8.10 5.00 -15.73
C TYR A 135 7.96 6.48 -16.11
N ARG A 136 6.93 6.88 -16.88
CA ARG A 136 6.68 8.29 -17.25
C ARG A 136 6.18 9.06 -16.05
N PHE A 137 5.24 8.48 -15.28
CA PHE A 137 4.76 9.08 -14.04
C PHE A 137 5.91 9.34 -13.06
N GLN A 138 6.77 8.33 -12.82
CA GLN A 138 7.93 8.48 -11.95
C GLN A 138 8.92 9.54 -12.46
N THR A 139 9.18 9.56 -13.77
CA THR A 139 10.06 10.57 -14.39
C THR A 139 9.50 11.99 -14.25
N ASP A 140 8.20 12.16 -14.49
CA ASP A 140 7.54 13.46 -14.41
C ASP A 140 7.43 13.94 -12.96
N LEU A 141 7.17 13.04 -12.01
CA LEU A 141 7.19 13.32 -10.57
C LEU A 141 8.59 13.78 -10.13
N ILE A 142 9.64 13.05 -10.50
CA ILE A 142 11.03 13.43 -10.17
C ILE A 142 11.35 14.79 -10.78
N ARG A 143 10.99 15.01 -12.06
CA ARG A 143 11.22 16.30 -12.73
C ARG A 143 10.48 17.42 -12.02
N ALA A 144 9.23 17.22 -11.61
CA ALA A 144 8.44 18.22 -10.88
C ALA A 144 9.05 18.55 -9.50
N MET A 145 9.58 17.55 -8.79
CA MET A 145 10.21 17.72 -7.48
C MET A 145 11.63 18.31 -7.53
N ARG A 146 12.25 18.44 -8.71
CA ARG A 146 13.56 19.10 -8.83
C ARG A 146 13.46 20.55 -8.37
N THR A 147 14.45 20.98 -7.59
CA THR A 147 14.49 22.32 -6.97
C THR A 147 14.30 23.44 -7.99
N GLU A 148 14.88 23.32 -9.19
CA GLU A 148 14.74 24.30 -10.26
C GLU A 148 13.28 24.45 -10.72
N ASN A 149 12.59 23.33 -10.90
CA ASN A 149 11.20 23.32 -11.36
C ASN A 149 10.24 23.73 -10.25
N LEU A 150 10.53 23.33 -9.01
CA LEU A 150 9.78 23.79 -7.84
C LEU A 150 9.92 25.31 -7.67
N LYS A 151 11.13 25.87 -7.76
CA LYS A 151 11.34 27.33 -7.69
C LYS A 151 10.58 28.08 -8.79
N LYS A 152 10.58 27.56 -10.02
CA LYS A 152 9.83 28.15 -11.14
C LYS A 152 8.30 28.09 -10.93
N ARG A 153 7.79 27.00 -10.35
CA ARG A 153 6.35 26.78 -10.15
C ARG A 153 5.82 27.35 -8.83
N LEU A 154 6.69 27.65 -7.87
CA LEU A 154 6.31 28.14 -6.54
C LEU A 154 5.43 29.40 -6.59
N PRO A 155 5.72 30.44 -7.40
CA PRO A 155 4.86 31.62 -7.47
C PRO A 155 3.45 31.29 -7.98
N PHE A 156 3.33 30.37 -8.93
CA PHE A 156 2.04 29.89 -9.43
C PHE A 156 1.28 29.12 -8.34
N MET A 157 1.95 28.19 -7.66
CA MET A 157 1.35 27.43 -6.55
C MET A 157 0.84 28.35 -5.44
N LEU A 158 1.64 29.35 -5.04
CA LEU A 158 1.24 30.34 -4.02
C LEU A 158 0.00 31.13 -4.44
N ARG A 159 -0.07 31.56 -5.71
CA ARG A 159 -1.26 32.25 -6.25
C ARG A 159 -2.48 31.33 -6.27
N SER A 160 -2.33 30.09 -6.70
CA SER A 160 -3.42 29.10 -6.72
C SER A 160 -3.90 28.78 -5.31
N THR A 161 -3.01 28.55 -4.35
CA THR A 161 -3.36 28.31 -2.95
C THR A 161 -4.05 29.52 -2.34
N ALA A 162 -3.57 30.75 -2.58
CA ALA A 162 -4.23 31.97 -2.13
C ALA A 162 -5.63 32.12 -2.72
N ALA A 163 -5.81 31.82 -4.01
CA ALA A 163 -7.12 31.83 -4.65
C ALA A 163 -8.06 30.76 -4.06
N SER A 164 -7.56 29.56 -3.78
CA SER A 164 -8.34 28.50 -3.12
C SER A 164 -8.75 28.90 -1.71
N ILE A 165 -7.84 29.48 -0.92
CA ILE A 165 -8.15 29.97 0.44
C ILE A 165 -9.22 31.06 0.38
N ASN A 166 -9.12 32.01 -0.55
CA ASN A 166 -10.13 33.06 -0.70
C ASN A 166 -11.51 32.48 -1.03
N ARG A 167 -11.57 31.45 -1.89
CA ARG A 167 -12.83 30.73 -2.18
C ARG A 167 -13.39 30.06 -0.93
N LEU A 168 -12.56 29.38 -0.15
CA LEU A 168 -12.98 28.76 1.11
C LEU A 168 -13.51 29.82 2.08
N ILE A 169 -12.88 30.99 2.18
CA ILE A 169 -13.35 32.10 3.02
C ILE A 169 -14.72 32.58 2.56
N ASP A 170 -14.91 32.81 1.26
CA ASP A 170 -16.19 33.27 0.71
C ASP A 170 -17.32 32.26 0.98
N HIS A 171 -17.02 30.96 0.91
CA HIS A 171 -17.94 29.88 1.29
C HIS A 171 -18.13 29.72 2.81
N ALA A 172 -17.15 30.15 3.62
CA ALA A 172 -17.19 30.07 5.10
C ALA A 172 -18.13 31.09 5.73
N VAL A 173 -18.31 32.24 5.07
CA VAL A 173 -19.15 33.34 5.53
C VAL A 173 -20.55 32.88 5.97
N PRO A 174 -21.26 31.99 5.24
CA PRO A 174 -22.54 31.45 5.68
C PRO A 174 -22.50 30.27 6.66
N VAL A 175 -21.48 29.39 6.64
CA VAL A 175 -21.50 28.08 7.35
C VAL A 175 -20.75 28.09 8.69
N ARG A 176 -19.91 29.10 8.94
CA ARG A 176 -19.18 29.38 10.21
C ARG A 176 -18.14 28.32 10.65
N VAL A 177 -18.25 27.08 10.19
CA VAL A 177 -17.23 26.02 10.27
C VAL A 177 -17.19 25.30 8.93
N ILE A 178 -15.99 25.19 8.34
CA ILE A 178 -15.74 24.45 7.11
C ILE A 178 -14.74 23.34 7.41
N ASP A 179 -15.02 22.14 6.89
CA ASP A 179 -13.99 21.13 6.71
C ASP A 179 -13.29 21.37 5.36
N PRO A 180 -12.03 21.83 5.35
CA PRO A 180 -11.33 22.14 4.11
C PRO A 180 -11.11 20.90 3.24
N PHE A 181 -11.11 19.69 3.82
CA PHE A 181 -10.88 18.45 3.07
C PHE A 181 -12.13 18.00 2.31
N GLU A 182 -13.32 18.17 2.89
CA GLU A 182 -14.58 17.87 2.18
C GLU A 182 -14.82 18.85 1.01
N GLU A 183 -14.46 20.12 1.17
CA GLU A 183 -14.66 21.12 0.13
C GLU A 183 -13.61 21.06 -1.01
N LEU A 184 -12.38 20.64 -0.71
CA LEU A 184 -11.34 20.42 -1.71
C LEU A 184 -11.70 19.30 -2.70
N ASP A 185 -12.37 18.25 -2.23
CA ASP A 185 -12.83 17.14 -3.07
C ASP A 185 -13.92 17.57 -4.05
N LEU A 186 -14.84 18.45 -3.63
CA LEU A 186 -15.89 19.03 -4.49
C LEU A 186 -15.33 20.04 -5.52
N ALA A 187 -14.31 20.81 -5.13
CA ALA A 187 -13.64 21.74 -6.04
C ALA A 187 -12.87 21.01 -7.16
N GLY A 188 -12.38 19.80 -6.90
CA GLY A 188 -11.74 18.93 -7.88
C GLY A 188 -12.68 18.45 -8.99
N ASP A 189 -13.96 18.23 -8.69
CA ASP A 189 -14.97 17.75 -9.64
C ASP A 189 -15.46 18.86 -10.59
N SER A 190 -15.48 20.12 -10.12
CA SER A 190 -15.91 21.28 -10.92
C SER A 190 -15.01 21.61 -12.13
N ASN A 191 -13.77 21.11 -12.16
CA ASN A 191 -12.86 21.30 -13.30
C ASN A 191 -13.14 20.33 -14.47
N ASN A 192 -14.06 19.38 -14.33
CA ASN A 192 -14.58 18.56 -15.44
C ASN A 192 -15.85 19.15 -16.09
N ALA A 193 -16.34 20.30 -15.63
CA ALA A 193 -17.57 20.91 -16.13
C ALA A 193 -17.36 22.08 -17.12
N VAL A 194 -16.13 22.34 -17.58
CA VAL A 194 -15.88 23.34 -18.64
C VAL A 194 -14.86 22.81 -19.64
N VAL A 195 -15.37 22.13 -20.67
CA VAL A 195 -14.84 22.16 -22.03
C VAL A 195 -15.79 23.00 -22.86
#